data_AF-B7KMZ3-F1
#
_entry.id   AF-B7KMZ3-F1
#
_cell.length_a   1.000
_cell.length_b   1.000
_cell.length_c   1.000
_cell.angle_alpha   90.00
_cell.angle_beta   90.00
_cell.angle_gamma   90.00
#
_symmetry.space_group_name_H-M   'P 1'
#
loop_
_entity.id
_entity.type
_entity.pdbx_description
1 polymer ?
#
loop_
_entity_poly.entity_id
_entity_poly.type
_entity_poly.pdbx_seq_one_letter_code
_entity_poly.pdbx_strand_id
1 'polypeptide(L)'
;MKSNKLLVHYTLVMYGTLISLALPVFAAPKGPDMGYPSLPRFDADVNGDYRKDFCRFVGDAGQIFLSCQFRTSDGYSSNQYEFNSKPGIDLGYPNMPRAMKDVNDDDRADFCRYIGNQGDSNNPLRESCLLAGKAGFSNKEYRTDQ
;
A
#
# COMPACT_ATOMS: atom_id res chain seq x y z
N MET A 1 -11.19 -11.06 -13.37
CA MET A 1 -9.92 -11.17 -14.10
C MET A 1 -9.84 -12.55 -14.75
N LYS A 2 -9.80 -12.64 -16.09
CA LYS A 2 -9.65 -13.91 -16.81
C LYS A 2 -8.18 -14.34 -16.75
N SER A 3 -7.90 -15.51 -16.20
CA SER A 3 -6.55 -16.09 -16.15
C SER A 3 -6.22 -16.72 -17.51
N ASN A 4 -5.30 -16.12 -18.27
CA ASN A 4 -4.74 -16.73 -19.48
C ASN A 4 -3.76 -17.83 -19.07
N LYS A 5 -4.10 -19.10 -19.35
CA LYS A 5 -3.19 -20.24 -19.15
C LYS A 5 -2.20 -20.29 -20.31
N LEU A 6 -0.92 -20.04 -20.04
CA LEU A 6 0.17 -20.30 -20.97
C LEU A 6 0.61 -21.76 -20.79
N LEU A 7 0.43 -22.61 -21.81
CA LEU A 7 0.97 -23.97 -21.81
C LEU A 7 2.41 -23.92 -22.36
N VAL A 8 3.37 -24.39 -21.56
CA VAL A 8 4.75 -24.61 -22.02
C VAL A 8 4.96 -26.12 -22.12
N HIS A 9 5.30 -26.62 -23.31
CA HIS A 9 5.58 -28.03 -23.55
C HIS A 9 7.06 -28.30 -23.36
N TYR A 10 7.42 -29.25 -22.47
CA TYR A 10 8.76 -29.80 -22.36
C TYR A 10 8.76 -31.28 -22.76
N THR A 11 9.61 -31.65 -23.71
CA THR A 11 9.77 -33.04 -24.18
C THR A 11 10.99 -33.66 -23.50
N LEU A 12 10.76 -34.62 -22.58
CA LEU A 12 11.83 -35.47 -22.06
C LEU A 12 11.81 -36.79 -22.84
N VAL A 13 12.91 -37.13 -23.52
CA VAL A 13 13.03 -38.40 -24.25
C VAL A 13 13.63 -39.44 -23.31
N MET A 14 12.78 -40.30 -22.75
CA MET A 14 13.23 -41.50 -22.04
C MET A 14 12.52 -42.70 -22.66
N TYR A 15 13.30 -43.52 -23.37
CA TYR A 15 12.97 -44.87 -23.85
C TYR A 15 11.50 -45.10 -24.29
N GLY A 16 11.19 -44.67 -25.52
CA GLY A 16 10.22 -45.37 -26.38
C GLY A 16 8.73 -45.10 -26.17
N THR A 17 8.28 -44.32 -25.18
CA THR A 17 6.88 -43.88 -25.10
C THR A 17 6.77 -42.42 -24.71
N LEU A 18 6.09 -41.63 -25.56
CA LEU A 18 5.78 -40.22 -25.30
C LEU A 18 4.64 -40.14 -24.26
N ILE A 19 4.99 -39.98 -22.99
CA ILE A 19 4.01 -39.63 -21.96
C ILE A 19 4.03 -38.10 -21.85
N SER A 20 3.01 -37.44 -22.39
CA SER A 20 2.82 -35.99 -22.21
C SER A 20 2.15 -35.74 -20.86
N LEU A 21 2.95 -35.45 -19.83
CA LEU A 21 2.45 -35.01 -18.53
C LEU A 21 2.20 -33.50 -18.57
N ALA A 22 0.94 -33.11 -18.67
CA ALA A 22 0.52 -31.73 -18.43
C ALA A 22 0.53 -31.47 -16.92
N LEU A 23 1.66 -31.00 -16.39
CA LEU A 23 1.70 -30.49 -15.02
C LEU A 23 0.97 -29.13 -14.99
N PRO A 24 0.09 -28.89 -14.00
CA PRO A 24 -0.44 -27.55 -13.81
C PRO A 24 0.73 -26.61 -13.49
N VAL A 25 1.03 -25.68 -14.38
CA VAL A 25 1.87 -24.52 -14.05
C VAL A 25 1.06 -23.69 -13.07
N PHE A 26 1.30 -23.87 -11.77
CA PHE A 26 0.86 -22.90 -10.79
C PHE A 26 1.64 -21.62 -11.06
N ALA A 27 0.95 -20.56 -11.49
CA ALA A 27 1.54 -19.24 -11.46
C ALA A 27 2.05 -19.03 -10.03
N ALA A 28 3.34 -18.73 -9.86
CA ALA A 28 3.87 -18.36 -8.56
C ALA A 28 2.95 -17.26 -8.00
N PRO A 29 2.51 -17.36 -6.73
CA PRO A 29 1.70 -16.31 -6.14
C PRO A 29 2.43 -14.99 -6.39
N LYS A 30 1.74 -14.02 -7.00
CA LYS A 30 2.28 -12.68 -7.17
C LYS A 30 2.70 -12.24 -5.77
N GLY A 31 4.01 -12.06 -5.56
CA GLY A 31 4.56 -11.63 -4.28
C GLY A 31 3.90 -10.31 -3.82
N PRO A 32 4.11 -9.92 -2.56
CA PRO A 32 3.51 -8.70 -2.03
C PRO A 32 3.85 -7.52 -2.95
N ASP A 33 2.83 -6.73 -3.31
CA ASP A 33 3.04 -5.51 -4.08
C ASP A 33 3.87 -4.55 -3.22
N MET A 34 5.12 -4.32 -3.61
CA MET A 34 6.04 -3.47 -2.87
C MET A 34 5.80 -1.97 -3.13
N GLY A 35 4.84 -1.63 -4.00
CA GLY A 35 4.53 -0.25 -4.35
C GLY A 35 5.66 0.46 -5.10
N TYR A 36 5.55 1.78 -5.19
CA TYR A 36 6.54 2.63 -5.85
C TYR A 36 7.89 2.62 -5.10
N PRO A 37 9.01 2.23 -5.73
CA PRO A 37 10.31 2.14 -5.06
C PRO A 37 10.91 3.50 -4.68
N SER A 38 10.46 4.59 -5.31
CA SER A 38 10.87 5.96 -5.01
C SER A 38 10.09 6.61 -3.86
N LEU A 39 9.07 5.94 -3.33
CA LEU A 39 8.27 6.41 -2.21
C LEU A 39 8.51 5.54 -0.97
N PRO A 40 8.40 6.09 0.24
CA PRO A 40 8.61 5.33 1.45
C PRO A 40 7.53 4.25 1.62
N ARG A 41 7.89 3.24 2.41
CA ARG A 41 6.98 2.22 2.94
C ARG A 41 6.95 2.38 4.45
N PHE A 42 5.86 1.95 5.07
CA PHE A 42 5.68 2.07 6.50
C PHE A 42 5.19 0.76 7.10
N ASP A 43 5.64 0.51 8.33
CA ASP A 43 5.07 -0.48 9.23
C ASP A 43 4.35 0.29 10.35
N ALA A 44 3.01 0.32 10.31
CA ALA A 44 2.20 1.16 11.20
C ALA A 44 0.86 0.50 11.50
N ASP A 45 0.37 0.59 12.75
CA ASP A 45 -0.94 0.09 13.12
C ASP A 45 -2.01 1.08 12.66
N VAL A 46 -2.72 0.78 11.57
CA VAL A 46 -3.73 1.70 10.99
C VAL A 46 -5.16 1.28 11.32
N ASN A 47 -5.33 0.12 11.96
CA ASN A 47 -6.64 -0.45 12.27
C ASN A 47 -6.94 -0.51 13.79
N GLY A 48 -5.95 -0.23 14.64
CA GLY A 48 -6.04 -0.16 16.09
C GLY A 48 -6.00 -1.53 16.77
N ASP A 49 -5.34 -2.52 16.16
CA ASP A 49 -5.24 -3.88 16.71
C ASP A 49 -3.92 -4.17 17.44
N TYR A 50 -3.08 -3.15 17.58
CA TYR A 50 -1.72 -3.16 18.14
C TYR A 50 -0.71 -3.98 17.32
N ARG A 51 -0.99 -4.25 16.04
CA ARG A 51 -0.04 -4.83 15.09
C ARG A 51 0.27 -3.83 13.98
N LYS A 52 1.54 -3.80 13.59
CA LYS A 52 1.97 -2.92 12.49
C LYS A 52 1.62 -3.54 11.14
N ASP A 53 0.80 -2.83 10.38
CA ASP A 53 0.39 -3.13 9.03
C ASP A 53 1.41 -2.62 8.02
N PHE A 54 1.50 -3.28 6.86
CA PHE A 54 2.42 -2.91 5.81
C PHE A 54 1.77 -1.93 4.84
N CYS A 55 2.18 -0.66 4.89
CA CYS A 55 1.65 0.43 4.08
C CYS A 55 2.63 0.85 2.97
N ARG A 56 2.12 1.02 1.75
CA ARG A 56 2.89 1.49 0.60
C ARG A 56 2.04 2.32 -0.36
N PHE A 57 2.71 3.09 -1.20
CA PHE A 57 2.06 3.82 -2.29
C PHE A 57 1.92 2.93 -3.53
N VAL A 58 0.71 2.90 -4.08
CA VAL A 58 0.30 2.09 -5.23
C VAL A 58 -0.64 2.90 -6.13
N GLY A 59 -1.15 2.29 -7.20
CA GLY A 59 -2.04 2.92 -8.18
C GLY A 59 -1.31 3.38 -9.43
N ASP A 60 -2.03 4.03 -10.33
CA ASP A 60 -1.48 4.57 -11.58
C ASP A 60 -0.86 5.96 -11.37
N ALA A 61 0.00 6.37 -12.30
CA ALA A 61 0.57 7.71 -12.29
C ALA A 61 -0.53 8.79 -12.28
N GLY A 62 -0.43 9.76 -11.37
CA GLY A 62 -1.45 10.79 -11.15
C GLY A 62 -2.66 10.33 -10.32
N GLN A 63 -2.77 9.04 -10.00
CA GLN A 63 -3.80 8.47 -9.12
C GLN A 63 -3.17 7.67 -7.97
N ILE A 64 -1.90 7.96 -7.63
CA ILE A 64 -1.18 7.28 -6.55
C ILE A 64 -1.92 7.48 -5.23
N PHE A 65 -2.06 6.40 -4.46
CA PHE A 65 -2.66 6.42 -3.12
C PHE A 65 -1.89 5.52 -2.16
N LEU A 66 -2.00 5.81 -0.87
CA LEU A 66 -1.51 4.96 0.20
C LEU A 66 -2.47 3.78 0.42
N SER A 67 -1.92 2.56 0.46
CA SER A 67 -2.64 1.32 0.71
C SER A 67 -1.88 0.46 1.73
N CYS A 68 -2.59 -0.02 2.74
CA CYS A 68 -2.08 -0.89 3.79
C CYS A 68 -2.65 -2.30 3.69
N GLN A 69 -1.77 -3.28 3.90
CA GLN A 69 -2.12 -4.69 4.05
C GLN A 69 -2.05 -5.04 5.53
N PHE A 70 -3.13 -5.58 6.08
CA PHE A 70 -3.19 -5.85 7.51
C PHE A 70 -2.27 -6.99 7.92
N ARG A 71 -1.63 -6.80 9.05
CA ARG A 71 -0.92 -7.86 9.75
C ARG A 71 -1.92 -8.71 10.52
N THR A 72 -1.76 -10.03 10.42
CA THR A 72 -2.55 -11.00 11.17
C THR A 72 -1.64 -11.82 12.08
N SER A 73 -2.23 -12.67 12.93
CA SER A 73 -1.49 -13.64 13.75
C SER A 73 -0.59 -14.56 12.91
N ASP A 74 -1.04 -14.90 11.70
CA ASP A 74 -0.40 -15.91 10.84
C ASP A 74 0.38 -15.30 9.67
N GLY A 75 0.60 -13.99 9.68
CA GLY A 75 1.31 -13.28 8.62
C GLY A 75 0.57 -12.01 8.20
N TYR A 76 0.13 -11.96 6.95
CA TYR A 76 -0.60 -10.83 6.38
C TYR A 76 -1.93 -11.29 5.78
N SER A 77 -2.91 -10.39 5.75
CA SER A 77 -4.17 -10.58 5.05
C SER A 77 -3.95 -10.98 3.59
N SER A 78 -4.83 -11.83 3.05
CA SER A 78 -4.81 -12.19 1.62
C SER A 78 -5.20 -11.02 0.73
N ASN A 79 -5.93 -10.03 1.26
CA ASN A 79 -6.24 -8.80 0.55
C ASN A 79 -5.21 -7.71 0.86
N GLN A 80 -4.17 -7.64 0.03
CA GLN A 80 -3.12 -6.63 0.19
C GLN A 80 -3.55 -5.18 -0.08
N TYR A 81 -4.80 -4.91 -0.44
CA TYR A 81 -5.31 -3.56 -0.74
C TYR A 81 -6.57 -3.22 0.07
N GLU A 82 -6.64 -3.66 1.32
CA GLU A 82 -7.86 -3.57 2.13
C GLU A 82 -8.07 -2.24 2.87
N PHE A 83 -7.00 -1.47 3.13
CA PHE A 83 -7.11 -0.20 3.84
C PHE A 83 -6.43 0.92 3.05
N ASN A 84 -7.23 1.85 2.53
CA ASN A 84 -6.77 2.77 1.49
C ASN A 84 -7.09 4.23 1.81
N SER A 85 -6.26 5.11 1.26
CA SER A 85 -6.61 6.51 1.05
C SER A 85 -7.32 6.69 -0.29
N LYS A 86 -7.85 7.88 -0.55
CA LYS A 86 -8.43 8.20 -1.87
C LYS A 86 -7.33 8.19 -2.96
N PRO A 87 -7.61 7.69 -4.16
CA PRO A 87 -6.74 7.92 -5.33
C PRO A 87 -6.34 9.39 -5.51
N GLY A 88 -5.06 9.62 -5.81
CA GLY A 88 -4.54 10.96 -6.11
C GLY A 88 -4.42 11.88 -4.90
N ILE A 89 -4.10 11.34 -3.72
CA ILE A 89 -3.73 12.18 -2.58
C ILE A 89 -2.52 13.05 -2.93
N ASP A 90 -2.46 14.26 -2.37
CA ASP A 90 -1.20 15.00 -2.31
C ASP A 90 -0.19 14.13 -1.55
N LEU A 91 1.00 13.90 -2.11
CA LEU A 91 2.04 13.09 -1.46
C LEU A 91 2.94 13.94 -0.56
N GLY A 92 2.74 15.25 -0.52
CA GLY A 92 3.65 16.22 0.08
C GLY A 92 4.97 16.34 -0.66
N TYR A 93 5.81 17.25 -0.19
CA TYR A 93 7.10 17.54 -0.81
C TYR A 93 8.06 16.34 -0.77
N PRO A 94 8.76 16.00 -1.87
CA PRO A 94 9.65 14.85 -1.93
C PRO A 94 10.89 14.98 -1.04
N ASN A 95 11.29 16.20 -0.71
CA ASN A 95 12.42 16.53 0.17
C ASN A 95 12.00 16.78 1.62
N MET A 96 10.74 16.53 1.98
CA MET A 96 10.23 16.66 3.34
C MET A 96 9.77 15.29 3.89
N PRO A 97 9.78 15.12 5.21
CA PRO A 97 9.42 13.85 5.81
C PRO A 97 7.95 13.51 5.56
N ARG A 98 7.71 12.20 5.48
CA ARG A 98 6.41 11.56 5.56
C ARG A 98 6.46 10.58 6.72
N ALA A 99 5.41 10.51 7.52
CA ALA A 99 5.37 9.69 8.72
C ALA A 99 4.00 9.05 8.91
N MET A 100 4.00 7.96 9.66
CA MET A 100 2.80 7.34 10.21
C MET A 100 2.82 7.57 11.72
N LYS A 101 1.85 8.30 12.26
CA LYS A 101 1.73 8.59 13.70
C LYS A 101 0.28 8.88 14.06
N ASP A 102 -0.15 8.43 15.23
CA ASP A 102 -1.44 8.81 15.79
C ASP A 102 -1.38 10.28 16.22
N VAL A 103 -2.18 11.14 15.58
CA VAL A 103 -2.23 12.58 15.89
C VAL A 103 -3.54 13.04 16.52
N ASN A 104 -4.49 12.12 16.69
CA ASN A 104 -5.81 12.38 17.24
C ASN A 104 -6.15 11.49 18.45
N ASP A 105 -5.18 10.72 18.95
CA ASP A 105 -5.28 9.82 20.09
C ASP A 105 -6.41 8.78 19.93
N ASP A 106 -6.57 8.21 18.72
CA ASP A 106 -7.57 7.18 18.42
C ASP A 106 -7.02 5.74 18.32
N ASP A 107 -5.76 5.56 18.73
CA ASP A 107 -4.95 4.34 18.68
C ASP A 107 -4.63 3.87 17.25
N ARG A 108 -4.76 4.73 16.24
CA ARG A 108 -4.45 4.40 14.84
C ARG A 108 -3.43 5.38 14.28
N ALA A 109 -2.48 4.87 13.52
CA ALA A 109 -1.44 5.67 12.91
C ALA A 109 -1.95 6.39 11.64
N ASP A 110 -1.90 7.72 11.67
CA ASP A 110 -2.30 8.60 10.58
C ASP A 110 -1.17 8.86 9.60
N PHE A 111 -1.50 9.07 8.32
CA PHE A 111 -0.50 9.42 7.32
C PHE A 111 -0.26 10.92 7.28
N CYS A 112 0.89 11.35 7.80
CA CYS A 112 1.30 12.75 7.90
C CYS A 112 2.37 13.10 6.87
N ARG A 113 2.26 14.28 6.28
CA ARG A 113 3.24 14.86 5.35
C ARG A 113 3.19 16.39 5.37
N TYR A 114 4.19 17.01 4.75
CA TYR A 114 4.20 18.46 4.59
C TYR A 114 3.51 18.88 3.29
N ILE A 115 2.51 19.77 3.42
CA ILE A 115 1.73 20.37 2.33
C ILE A 115 1.62 21.89 2.52
N GLY A 116 0.99 22.58 1.57
CA GLY A 116 0.88 24.04 1.58
C GLY A 116 2.13 24.71 1.02
N ASN A 117 2.17 26.04 0.97
CA ASN A 117 3.24 26.79 0.33
C ASN A 117 4.03 27.63 1.34
N GLN A 118 5.36 27.63 1.22
CA GLN A 118 6.19 28.50 2.05
C GLN A 118 5.93 29.98 1.71
N GLY A 119 5.60 30.78 2.72
CA GLY A 119 5.33 32.21 2.58
C GLY A 119 3.90 32.59 2.17
N ASP A 120 3.01 31.62 1.94
CA ASP A 120 1.58 31.86 1.72
C ASP A 120 0.86 31.90 3.07
N SER A 121 0.34 33.07 3.47
CA SER A 121 -0.37 33.21 4.74
C SER A 121 -1.74 32.51 4.78
N ASN A 122 -2.35 32.26 3.61
CA ASN A 122 -3.65 31.57 3.53
C ASN A 122 -3.49 30.05 3.50
N ASN A 123 -2.36 29.55 2.99
CA ASN A 123 -2.05 28.13 2.93
C ASN A 123 -0.57 27.88 3.25
N PRO A 124 -0.13 28.14 4.49
CA PRO A 124 1.27 28.01 4.84
C PRO A 124 1.72 26.56 4.76
N LEU A 125 3.01 26.38 4.48
CA LEU A 125 3.71 25.12 4.65
C LEU A 125 3.48 24.61 6.07
N ARG A 126 2.93 23.40 6.19
CA ARG A 126 2.62 22.76 7.47
C ARG A 126 2.65 21.25 7.33
N GLU A 127 2.77 20.57 8.46
CA GLU A 127 2.42 19.17 8.54
C GLU A 127 0.89 19.00 8.53
N SER A 128 0.42 18.04 7.74
CA SER A 128 -1.00 17.70 7.61
C SER A 128 -1.15 16.20 7.44
N CYS A 129 -2.18 15.66 8.07
CA CYS A 129 -2.40 14.21 8.16
C CYS A 129 -3.71 13.80 7.50
N LEU A 130 -3.72 12.60 6.92
CA LEU A 130 -4.94 11.87 6.59
C LEU A 130 -5.18 10.88 7.72
N LEU A 131 -6.31 11.05 8.44
CA LEU A 131 -6.60 10.27 9.63
C LEU A 131 -6.99 8.84 9.27
N ALA A 132 -6.44 7.84 9.96
CA ALA A 132 -6.81 6.45 9.80
C ALA A 132 -8.17 6.19 10.45
N GLY A 133 -9.23 6.19 9.63
CA GLY A 133 -10.58 5.92 10.09
C GLY A 133 -10.89 4.42 10.18
N LYS A 134 -12.18 4.09 10.43
CA LYS A 134 -12.65 2.70 10.53
C LYS A 134 -12.53 1.88 9.25
N ALA A 135 -12.54 2.53 8.08
CA ALA A 135 -12.62 1.87 6.77
C ALA A 135 -11.52 2.33 5.79
N GLY A 136 -10.55 3.12 6.24
CA GLY A 136 -9.52 3.72 5.41
C GLY A 136 -9.14 5.11 5.92
N PHE A 137 -8.23 5.77 5.19
CA PHE A 137 -7.80 7.12 5.53
C PHE A 137 -8.86 8.17 5.18
N SER A 138 -8.90 9.26 5.94
CA SER A 138 -9.77 10.40 5.69
C SER A 138 -9.48 11.04 4.32
N ASN A 139 -10.49 11.71 3.78
CA ASN A 139 -10.36 12.55 2.59
C ASN A 139 -10.15 14.03 2.92
N LYS A 140 -10.12 14.37 4.20
CA LYS A 140 -9.87 15.71 4.72
C LYS A 140 -8.52 15.77 5.41
N GLU A 141 -7.84 16.88 5.19
CA GLU A 141 -6.58 17.23 5.84
C GLU A 141 -6.81 17.57 7.30
N TYR A 142 -6.10 16.87 8.19
CA TYR A 142 -6.01 17.19 9.61
C TYR A 142 -4.75 18.00 9.87
N ARG A 143 -4.90 19.16 10.49
CA ARG A 143 -3.79 20.05 10.83
C ARG A 143 -3.30 19.73 12.23
N THR A 144 -2.00 19.45 12.37
CA THR A 144 -1.38 19.16 13.68
C THR A 144 -1.04 20.41 14.48
N ASP A 145 -1.21 21.59 13.89
CA ASP A 145 -0.93 22.90 14.50
C ASP A 145 -2.19 23.64 15.00
N GLN A 146 -3.33 22.95 15.10
CA GLN A 146 -4.60 23.50 15.59
C GLN A 146 -4.82 23.29 17.08
#